data_AF-G8ZS92-F1
#
_entry.id   AF-G8ZS92-F1
#
_cell.length_a   1.000
_cell.length_b   1.000
_cell.length_c   1.000
_cell.angle_alpha   90.00
_cell.angle_beta   90.00
_cell.angle_gamma   90.00
#
_symmetry.space_group_name_H-M   'P 1'
#
loop_
_entity.id
_entity.type
_entity.pdbx_description
1 polymer ?
#
loop_
_entity_poly.entity_id
_entity_poly.type
_entity_poly.pdbx_seq_one_letter_code
_entity_poly.pdbx_strand_id
1 'polypeptide(L)'
;MINEVTKKLAKPGKKVQNVERAVSFGSLSLEKQQYLRADDLYKCASRDSLSSLQQLVEKSNGSPRKKFLLDDHSHYTHAPSTAALSTDACCTQTNFLRPRMGFSGYQISGYKKYQIEVSLKTVNLPLGNDSSLSPHLTGFLTIRGLTNQHPEITTYFEAFAVTHRDLGFLSSSWDDDSVRNSYKADDQTDLEHWLNFPAFKQLFLASDAQDSDRPTVNDVIEGNCKFEDYLEQRYIFMRWKEKFLVPDAMIDGVAGASYDGFYYIVHDQVTGNIQGFYYHRDAEKFQQLELVPSYKSLSNCSNCTFEFA
;
A
#
# COMPACT_ATOMS: atom_id res chain seq x y z
N MET A 1 -34.90 -2.06 -43.42
CA MET A 1 -34.97 -2.81 -42.15
C MET A 1 -33.56 -2.75 -41.58
N ILE A 2 -33.22 -1.94 -40.59
CA ILE A 2 -33.80 -1.84 -39.25
C ILE A 2 -33.71 -0.35 -38.85
N ASN A 3 -34.82 0.36 -39.00
CA ASN A 3 -35.05 1.71 -38.48
C ASN A 3 -36.26 1.57 -37.57
N GLU A 4 -36.08 1.15 -36.33
CA GLU A 4 -37.09 1.26 -35.27
C GLU A 4 -36.47 0.82 -33.94
N VAL A 5 -36.91 1.46 -32.86
CA VAL A 5 -36.51 1.24 -31.45
C VAL A 5 -35.35 2.13 -30.97
N THR A 6 -35.61 3.44 -30.91
CA THR A 6 -35.28 4.32 -29.76
C THR A 6 -35.93 5.69 -29.99
N LYS A 7 -37.26 5.72 -29.92
CA LYS A 7 -38.06 6.94 -29.76
C LYS A 7 -39.16 6.63 -28.75
N LYS A 8 -39.45 7.63 -27.90
CA LYS A 8 -40.34 7.65 -26.70
C LYS A 8 -39.50 7.48 -25.41
N LEU A 9 -39.46 8.40 -24.46
CA LEU A 9 -40.42 9.43 -24.04
C LEU A 9 -39.70 10.73 -23.64
N ALA A 10 -40.31 11.87 -23.98
CA ALA A 10 -39.97 13.18 -23.44
C ALA A 10 -41.25 13.96 -23.09
N LYS A 11 -41.24 14.58 -21.89
CA LYS A 11 -42.04 15.73 -21.36
C LYS A 11 -43.46 15.46 -20.81
N PRO A 12 -44.03 16.35 -19.94
CA PRO A 12 -43.50 17.59 -19.35
C PRO A 12 -43.68 17.81 -17.81
N GLY A 13 -42.81 18.67 -17.28
CA GLY A 13 -42.97 19.70 -16.23
C GLY A 13 -44.09 19.66 -15.18
N LYS A 14 -43.68 19.68 -13.91
CA LYS A 14 -44.41 20.33 -12.81
C LYS A 14 -43.49 21.31 -12.07
N LYS A 15 -43.94 22.56 -12.00
CA LYS A 15 -43.35 23.66 -11.24
C LYS A 15 -43.38 23.34 -9.75
N VAL A 16 -42.26 23.47 -9.05
CA VAL A 16 -42.21 23.57 -7.58
C VAL A 16 -41.81 25.00 -7.25
N GLN A 17 -42.65 25.66 -6.46
CA GLN A 17 -42.50 27.05 -6.04
C GLN A 17 -41.40 27.15 -4.97
N ASN A 18 -40.45 28.06 -5.22
CA ASN A 18 -39.54 28.60 -4.21
C ASN A 18 -40.35 29.36 -3.17
N VAL A 19 -40.13 29.02 -1.89
CA VAL A 19 -40.51 29.87 -0.76
C VAL A 19 -39.22 30.31 -0.08
N GLU A 20 -38.72 31.47 -0.49
CA GLU A 20 -37.71 32.22 0.25
C GLU A 20 -38.35 32.73 1.54
N ARG A 21 -37.84 32.29 2.69
CA ARG A 21 -38.08 32.95 3.98
C ARG A 21 -36.82 33.72 4.35
N ALA A 22 -36.89 35.03 4.15
CA ALA A 22 -36.02 35.99 4.81
C ALA A 22 -36.23 35.90 6.32
N VAL A 23 -35.14 35.73 7.09
CA VAL A 23 -35.14 35.95 8.53
C VAL A 23 -34.08 36.99 8.86
N SER A 24 -34.58 38.04 9.50
CA SER A 24 -33.95 39.29 9.88
C SER A 24 -32.73 39.12 10.79
N PHE A 25 -31.71 39.96 10.56
CA PHE A 25 -30.58 40.17 11.45
C PHE A 25 -31.04 40.98 12.68
N GLY A 26 -31.17 40.29 13.82
CA GLY A 26 -31.36 40.89 15.14
C GLY A 26 -30.22 40.49 16.07
N SER A 27 -29.44 41.49 16.50
CA SER A 27 -28.36 41.42 17.48
C SER A 27 -28.82 40.86 18.83
N LEU A 28 -28.26 39.73 19.28
CA LEU A 28 -28.18 39.36 20.69
C LEU A 28 -26.82 38.73 20.99
N SER A 29 -25.84 39.60 21.21
CA SER A 29 -24.57 39.31 21.85
C SER A 29 -24.78 38.91 23.31
N LEU A 30 -25.08 37.63 23.60
CA LEU A 30 -25.00 37.11 24.97
C LEU A 30 -24.98 35.57 25.11
N GLU A 31 -24.69 34.81 24.05
CA GLU A 31 -24.63 33.33 24.11
C GLU A 31 -23.27 32.72 23.73
N LYS A 32 -22.21 33.53 23.63
CA LYS A 32 -20.87 33.08 23.21
C LYS A 32 -19.84 32.99 24.34
N GLN A 33 -20.28 32.96 25.60
CA GLN A 33 -19.37 32.87 26.78
C GLN A 33 -19.61 31.66 27.69
N GLN A 34 -20.33 30.62 27.25
CA GLN A 34 -20.62 29.44 28.08
C GLN A 34 -20.14 28.10 27.54
N TYR A 35 -19.09 28.08 26.70
CA TYR A 35 -18.45 26.86 26.21
C TYR A 35 -16.91 26.86 26.35
N LEU A 36 -16.41 27.41 27.46
CA LEU A 36 -15.03 27.24 27.88
C LEU A 36 -15.01 26.72 29.33
N ARG A 37 -15.51 25.49 29.53
CA ARG A 37 -15.10 24.71 30.69
C ARG A 37 -13.88 23.89 30.28
N ALA A 38 -12.79 24.10 31.00
CA ALA A 38 -11.46 23.53 30.77
C ALA A 38 -11.36 22.02 31.13
N ASP A 39 -12.48 21.28 31.14
CA ASP A 39 -12.53 19.90 31.65
C ASP A 39 -12.70 18.82 30.56
N ASP A 40 -12.87 19.19 29.29
CA ASP A 40 -12.98 18.23 28.17
C ASP A 40 -11.71 18.15 27.29
N LEU A 41 -10.53 18.45 27.85
CA LEU A 41 -9.27 18.08 27.21
C LEU A 41 -9.05 16.58 27.42
N TYR A 42 -9.12 15.81 26.32
CA TYR A 42 -8.81 14.38 26.29
C TYR A 42 -7.42 14.15 26.89
N LYS A 43 -7.37 13.65 28.14
CA LYS A 43 -6.12 13.27 28.80
C LYS A 43 -5.60 12.01 28.13
N CYS A 44 -4.57 12.16 27.29
CA CYS A 44 -3.76 11.02 26.84
C CYS A 44 -3.05 10.40 28.06
N ALA A 45 -3.71 9.47 28.74
CA ALA A 45 -3.06 8.61 29.71
C ALA A 45 -2.42 7.44 28.95
N SER A 46 -1.26 7.68 28.33
CA SER A 46 -0.40 6.57 27.91
C SER A 46 0.09 5.88 29.18
N ARG A 47 -0.48 4.71 29.49
CA ARG A 47 0.00 3.83 30.56
C ARG A 47 1.30 3.12 30.20
N ASP A 48 1.84 3.37 29.01
CA ASP A 48 3.11 2.80 28.52
C ASP A 48 4.35 3.54 29.04
N SER A 49 4.18 4.52 29.93
CA SER A 49 5.33 5.11 30.62
C SER A 49 5.89 4.09 31.61
N LEU A 50 7.17 3.73 31.45
CA LEU A 50 7.92 2.87 32.37
C LEU A 50 7.61 3.26 33.83
N SER A 51 7.43 2.28 34.71
CA SER A 51 7.12 2.49 36.14
C SER A 51 8.11 3.43 36.85
N SER A 52 9.35 3.51 36.34
CA SER A 52 10.38 4.46 36.77
C SER A 52 10.04 5.93 36.52
N LEU A 53 9.26 6.25 35.49
CA LEU A 53 8.80 7.63 35.21
C LEU A 53 7.61 8.03 36.09
N GLN A 54 6.75 7.08 36.46
CA GLN A 54 5.59 7.35 37.33
C GLN A 54 6.04 7.75 38.75
N GLN A 55 7.12 7.15 39.26
CA GLN A 55 7.68 7.48 40.58
C GLN A 55 8.28 8.89 40.69
N LEU A 56 8.53 9.59 39.58
CA LEU A 56 9.03 10.97 39.59
C LEU A 56 7.91 12.00 39.82
N VAL A 57 6.66 11.66 39.50
CA VAL A 57 5.50 12.56 39.65
C VAL A 57 5.06 12.69 41.11
N GLU A 58 5.20 11.62 41.89
CA GLU A 58 4.74 11.60 43.29
C GLU A 58 5.70 12.28 44.28
N LYS A 59 6.94 12.62 43.88
CA LYS A 59 7.96 13.17 44.78
C LYS A 59 8.06 14.70 44.83
N SER A 60 7.27 15.46 44.06
CA SER A 60 7.35 16.93 44.07
C SER A 60 6.18 17.60 44.81
N ASN A 61 6.38 17.91 46.10
CA ASN A 61 5.52 18.82 46.87
C ASN A 61 5.76 20.31 46.54
N GLY A 62 6.11 20.63 45.29
CA GLY A 62 6.36 21.98 44.81
C GLY A 62 5.73 22.20 43.45
N SER A 63 5.27 23.43 43.19
CA SER A 63 4.71 23.88 41.90
C SER A 63 5.46 23.24 40.72
N PRO A 64 4.76 22.68 39.71
CA PRO A 64 5.40 21.92 38.65
C PRO A 64 6.39 22.82 37.90
N ARG A 65 7.68 22.68 38.22
CA ARG A 65 8.74 23.38 37.49
C ARG A 65 8.78 22.78 36.11
N LYS A 66 8.52 23.59 35.09
CA LYS A 66 8.62 23.24 33.66
C LYS A 66 10.10 23.06 33.26
N LYS A 67 10.79 22.09 33.86
CA LYS A 67 12.24 21.89 33.77
C LYS A 67 12.73 21.86 32.32
N PHE A 68 12.14 20.99 31.49
CA PHE A 68 12.54 20.84 30.08
C PHE A 68 12.29 22.07 29.21
N LEU A 69 11.41 22.99 29.64
CA LEU A 69 11.17 24.24 28.93
C LEU A 69 12.14 25.35 29.37
N LEU A 70 12.57 25.32 30.63
CA LEU A 70 13.50 26.31 31.18
C LEU A 70 14.96 25.96 30.89
N ASP A 71 15.28 24.67 30.78
CA ASP A 71 16.62 24.14 30.52
C ASP A 71 16.88 23.86 29.02
N ASP A 72 15.99 24.32 28.12
CA ASP A 72 16.20 24.17 26.68
C ASP A 72 17.12 25.28 26.15
N HIS A 73 18.32 24.89 25.72
CA HIS A 73 19.32 25.76 25.11
C HIS A 73 19.56 25.43 23.63
N SER A 74 18.63 24.68 23.01
CA SER A 74 18.71 24.35 21.60
C SER A 74 18.64 25.61 20.74
N HIS A 75 19.46 25.66 19.69
CA HIS A 75 19.48 26.80 18.78
C HIS A 75 18.30 26.75 17.80
N TYR A 76 17.17 27.31 18.22
CA TYR A 76 16.03 27.53 17.33
C TYR A 76 16.33 28.73 16.43
N THR A 77 16.39 28.48 15.12
CA THR A 77 16.70 29.51 14.12
C THR A 77 15.58 29.60 13.10
N HIS A 78 15.15 30.83 12.78
CA HIS A 78 14.19 31.12 11.71
C HIS A 78 14.86 31.54 10.40
N ALA A 79 16.20 31.65 10.38
CA ALA A 79 16.93 31.89 9.15
C ALA A 79 16.82 30.66 8.24
N PRO A 80 16.50 30.85 6.95
CA PRO A 80 16.51 29.74 6.00
C PRO A 80 17.91 29.13 5.96
N SER A 81 18.02 27.82 6.16
CA SER A 81 19.30 27.13 6.10
C SER A 81 19.91 27.29 4.70
N THR A 82 21.19 27.64 4.63
CA THR A 82 21.93 27.82 3.36
C THR A 82 22.13 26.53 2.58
N ALA A 83 21.85 25.37 3.20
CA ALA A 83 21.68 24.10 2.53
C ALA A 83 20.35 23.50 2.99
N ALA A 84 19.27 23.82 2.27
CA ALA A 84 18.12 22.93 2.28
C ALA A 84 18.59 21.63 1.61
N LEU A 85 19.11 20.69 2.41
CA LEU A 85 19.02 19.28 2.04
C LEU A 85 17.52 19.05 1.90
N SER A 86 17.04 19.12 0.66
CA SER A 86 15.65 18.84 0.33
C SER A 86 15.29 17.53 1.02
N THR A 87 14.11 17.49 1.62
CA THR A 87 13.42 16.23 1.89
C THR A 87 13.08 15.59 0.55
N ASP A 88 14.07 15.25 -0.26
CA ASP A 88 13.94 14.27 -1.33
C ASP A 88 13.91 12.92 -0.63
N ALA A 89 12.83 12.68 0.13
CA ALA A 89 12.46 11.33 0.48
C ALA A 89 12.14 10.65 -0.85
N CYS A 90 13.15 10.05 -1.46
CA CYS A 90 13.04 9.35 -2.74
C CYS A 90 12.00 8.23 -2.65
N CYS A 91 11.74 7.75 -1.43
CA CYS A 91 10.77 6.70 -1.15
C CYS A 91 9.65 7.13 -0.19
N THR A 92 8.46 6.56 -0.38
CA THR A 92 7.28 6.78 0.47
C THR A 92 6.62 5.47 0.91
N GLN A 93 5.65 5.60 1.82
CA GLN A 93 4.80 4.53 2.34
C GLN A 93 3.33 4.90 2.11
N THR A 94 2.46 3.89 2.06
CA THR A 94 1.01 4.10 1.94
C THR A 94 0.29 3.67 3.21
N ASN A 95 -1.03 3.86 3.26
CA ASN A 95 -1.84 3.48 4.42
C ASN A 95 -1.71 1.99 4.78
N PHE A 96 -1.64 1.13 3.76
CA PHE A 96 -1.57 -0.32 3.93
C PHE A 96 -0.21 -0.91 3.55
N LEU A 97 0.58 -0.26 2.69
CA LEU A 97 1.97 -0.62 2.42
C LEU A 97 2.87 0.22 3.32
N ARG A 98 3.04 -0.25 4.56
CA ARG A 98 3.98 0.32 5.53
C ARG A 98 4.61 -0.80 6.36
N PRO A 99 5.79 -0.57 6.96
CA PRO A 99 6.46 -1.53 7.82
C PRO A 99 5.52 -2.06 8.91
N ARG A 100 5.63 -3.37 9.18
CA ARG A 100 4.85 -4.12 10.18
C ARG A 100 3.38 -4.35 9.83
N MET A 101 2.90 -3.92 8.66
CA MET A 101 1.57 -4.34 8.20
C MET A 101 1.54 -5.83 7.92
N GLY A 102 0.50 -6.47 8.45
CA GLY A 102 0.22 -7.88 8.22
C GLY A 102 -0.94 -8.03 7.23
N PHE A 103 -0.90 -9.10 6.44
CA PHE A 103 -2.01 -9.53 5.60
C PHE A 103 -2.27 -11.00 5.84
N SER A 104 -3.52 -11.42 5.67
CA SER A 104 -3.89 -12.84 5.79
C SER A 104 -4.90 -13.19 4.71
N GLY A 105 -4.86 -14.42 4.25
CA GLY A 105 -5.82 -14.92 3.29
C GLY A 105 -5.43 -16.28 2.77
N TYR A 106 -5.52 -16.48 1.46
CA TYR A 106 -5.37 -17.80 0.88
C TYR A 106 -4.66 -17.81 -0.46
N GLN A 107 -3.96 -18.90 -0.72
CA GLN A 107 -3.50 -19.30 -2.04
C GLN A 107 -4.34 -20.46 -2.54
N ILE A 108 -4.80 -20.39 -3.79
CA ILE A 108 -5.73 -21.34 -4.40
C ILE A 108 -5.06 -21.91 -5.65
N SER A 109 -4.84 -23.23 -5.68
CA SER A 109 -4.25 -23.97 -6.81
C SER A 109 -5.23 -25.07 -7.21
N GLY A 110 -5.95 -24.86 -8.31
CA GLY A 110 -7.06 -25.73 -8.73
C GLY A 110 -8.11 -25.86 -7.63
N TYR A 111 -8.20 -27.03 -7.00
CA TYR A 111 -9.14 -27.34 -5.93
C TYR A 111 -8.54 -27.23 -4.51
N LYS A 112 -7.23 -26.98 -4.41
CA LYS A 112 -6.52 -26.88 -3.13
C LYS A 112 -6.49 -25.43 -2.67
N LYS A 113 -6.65 -25.22 -1.36
CA LYS A 113 -6.65 -23.91 -0.73
C LYS A 113 -5.74 -23.94 0.49
N TYR A 114 -4.76 -23.05 0.50
CA TYR A 114 -3.74 -22.95 1.54
C TYR A 114 -3.87 -21.61 2.26
N GLN A 115 -3.71 -21.62 3.59
CA GLN A 115 -3.74 -20.39 4.36
C GLN A 115 -2.41 -19.65 4.20
N ILE A 116 -2.49 -18.34 3.97
CA ILE A 116 -1.34 -17.45 3.80
C ILE A 116 -1.36 -16.36 4.87
N GLU A 117 -0.20 -16.09 5.45
CA GLU A 117 0.06 -14.93 6.30
C GLU A 117 1.28 -14.18 5.75
N VAL A 118 1.15 -12.87 5.58
CA VAL A 118 2.23 -12.00 5.07
C VAL A 118 2.54 -10.93 6.12
N SER A 119 3.82 -10.65 6.35
CA SER A 119 4.28 -9.56 7.22
C SER A 119 5.30 -8.70 6.49
N LEU A 120 4.94 -7.44 6.24
CA LEU A 120 5.85 -6.46 5.62
C LEU A 120 6.91 -5.99 6.62
N LYS A 121 8.16 -5.92 6.17
CA LYS A 121 9.31 -5.50 6.99
C LYS A 121 9.80 -4.13 6.61
N THR A 122 10.22 -3.93 5.36
CA THR A 122 10.61 -2.61 4.83
C THR A 122 9.66 -2.23 3.69
N VAL A 123 9.36 -0.94 3.59
CA VAL A 123 8.55 -0.37 2.50
C VAL A 123 9.14 0.98 2.12
N ASN A 124 9.72 1.03 0.93
CA ASN A 124 10.37 2.18 0.33
C ASN A 124 9.91 2.27 -1.14
N LEU A 125 8.74 2.86 -1.37
CA LEU A 125 8.17 2.99 -2.72
C LEU A 125 8.74 4.24 -3.41
N PRO A 126 9.41 4.14 -4.56
CA PRO A 126 10.03 5.30 -5.19
C PRO A 126 8.99 6.31 -5.69
N LEU A 127 9.22 7.60 -5.44
CA LEU A 127 8.40 8.74 -5.87
C LEU A 127 8.87 9.33 -7.22
N GLY A 128 10.05 8.96 -7.69
CA GLY A 128 10.66 9.51 -8.90
C GLY A 128 11.53 8.51 -9.63
N ASN A 129 12.57 8.99 -10.32
CA ASN A 129 13.54 8.12 -10.98
C ASN A 129 14.37 7.41 -9.91
N ASP A 130 14.06 6.14 -9.67
CA ASP A 130 14.87 5.29 -8.81
C ASP A 130 15.52 4.19 -9.65
N SER A 131 16.78 4.41 -10.00
CA SER A 131 17.62 3.40 -10.65
C SER A 131 18.26 2.44 -9.64
N SER A 132 17.87 2.52 -8.36
CA SER A 132 18.37 1.60 -7.34
C SER A 132 17.92 0.17 -7.63
N LEU A 133 18.83 -0.77 -7.37
CA LEU A 133 18.54 -2.20 -7.37
C LEU A 133 17.96 -2.66 -6.03
N SER A 134 17.71 -1.74 -5.09
CA SER A 134 17.12 -2.06 -3.80
C SER A 134 15.63 -2.40 -3.94
N PRO A 135 15.15 -3.46 -3.27
CA PRO A 135 13.74 -3.82 -3.32
C PRO A 135 12.87 -2.73 -2.69
N HIS A 136 11.74 -2.43 -3.33
CA HIS A 136 10.78 -1.44 -2.82
C HIS A 136 9.99 -1.96 -1.62
N LEU A 137 9.78 -3.28 -1.55
CA LEU A 137 9.11 -3.94 -0.44
C LEU A 137 9.90 -5.19 -0.04
N THR A 138 9.94 -5.47 1.26
CA THR A 138 10.42 -6.75 1.76
C THR A 138 9.45 -7.30 2.78
N GLY A 139 9.40 -8.62 2.92
CA GLY A 139 8.51 -9.24 3.87
C GLY A 139 8.74 -10.73 4.06
N PHE A 140 7.95 -11.30 4.95
CA PHE A 140 7.81 -12.75 5.08
C PHE A 140 6.46 -13.18 4.54
N LEU A 141 6.47 -14.28 3.79
CA LEU A 141 5.28 -15.00 3.33
C LEU A 141 5.28 -16.36 4.00
N THR A 142 4.22 -16.66 4.73
CA THR A 142 4.03 -17.92 5.44
C THR A 142 2.85 -18.66 4.83
N ILE A 143 3.10 -19.86 4.33
CA ILE A 143 2.08 -20.77 3.79
C ILE A 143 1.89 -21.97 4.71
N ARG A 144 0.63 -22.31 5.00
CA ARG A 144 0.27 -23.46 5.85
C ARG A 144 -0.42 -24.56 5.08
N GLY A 145 -0.05 -25.80 5.38
CA GLY A 145 -0.66 -27.01 4.85
C GLY A 145 -0.21 -27.38 3.43
N LEU A 146 0.89 -26.81 2.93
CA LEU A 146 1.39 -27.11 1.58
C LEU A 146 1.92 -28.55 1.49
N THR A 147 2.64 -29.00 2.52
CA THR A 147 3.19 -30.35 2.61
C THR A 147 2.91 -30.97 3.97
N ASN A 148 2.89 -32.30 4.06
CA ASN A 148 2.71 -32.99 5.34
C ASN A 148 3.98 -32.96 6.20
N GLN A 149 5.15 -32.82 5.59
CA GLN A 149 6.45 -32.82 6.28
C GLN A 149 6.73 -31.44 6.91
N HIS A 150 6.39 -30.38 6.18
CA HIS A 150 6.52 -29.01 6.64
C HIS A 150 5.12 -28.37 6.65
N PRO A 151 4.41 -28.44 7.80
CA PRO A 151 3.04 -27.94 7.91
C PRO A 151 2.96 -26.41 7.77
N GLU A 152 4.06 -25.72 8.03
CA GLU A 152 4.22 -24.28 7.87
C GLU A 152 5.57 -24.01 7.22
N ILE A 153 5.55 -23.27 6.10
CA ILE A 153 6.73 -22.87 5.36
C ILE A 153 6.72 -21.35 5.32
N THR A 154 7.83 -20.74 5.73
CA THR A 154 7.99 -19.28 5.68
C THR A 154 9.18 -18.95 4.80
N THR A 155 8.96 -18.00 3.89
CA THR A 155 9.99 -17.50 2.98
C THR A 155 10.14 -16.00 3.16
N TYR A 156 11.37 -15.52 2.94
CA TYR A 156 11.63 -14.11 2.73
C TYR A 156 11.38 -13.76 1.27
N PHE A 157 10.65 -12.67 1.03
CA PHE A 157 10.40 -12.17 -0.31
C PHE A 157 10.80 -10.70 -0.45
N GLU A 158 11.14 -10.36 -1.68
CA GLU A 158 11.42 -9.01 -2.13
C GLU A 158 10.48 -8.64 -3.25
N ALA A 159 10.08 -7.37 -3.31
CA ALA A 159 9.15 -6.89 -4.30
C ALA A 159 9.61 -5.58 -4.94
N PHE A 160 9.27 -5.47 -6.21
CA PHE A 160 9.39 -4.26 -7.01
C PHE A 160 8.01 -3.82 -7.47
N ALA A 161 7.74 -2.54 -7.33
CA ALA A 161 6.52 -1.92 -7.85
C ALA A 161 6.70 -1.63 -9.34
N VAL A 162 5.61 -1.78 -10.09
CA VAL A 162 5.58 -1.41 -11.50
C VAL A 162 5.56 0.12 -11.61
N THR A 163 6.54 0.67 -12.29
CA THR A 163 6.69 2.11 -12.55
C THR A 163 6.76 2.36 -14.06
N HIS A 164 6.43 3.57 -14.49
CA HIS A 164 6.37 3.93 -15.92
C HIS A 164 7.68 3.72 -16.68
N ARG A 165 8.85 3.94 -16.06
CA ARG A 165 10.13 4.05 -16.78
C ARG A 165 10.89 2.74 -16.83
N ASP A 166 11.50 2.36 -15.71
CA ASP A 166 12.50 1.29 -15.67
C ASP A 166 11.91 -0.07 -15.24
N LEU A 167 10.72 -0.04 -14.63
CA LEU A 167 10.04 -1.22 -14.09
C LEU A 167 8.62 -1.32 -14.64
N GLY A 168 8.48 -1.33 -15.96
CA GLY A 168 7.18 -1.38 -16.63
C GLY A 168 6.42 -2.70 -16.44
N PHE A 169 5.25 -2.81 -17.07
CA PHE A 169 4.42 -4.02 -16.99
C PHE A 169 5.04 -5.23 -17.68
N LEU A 170 5.78 -5.02 -18.77
CA LEU A 170 6.42 -6.08 -19.55
C LEU A 170 7.87 -6.31 -19.12
N SER A 171 8.30 -7.55 -19.10
CA SER A 171 9.64 -7.96 -18.69
C SER A 171 10.71 -7.40 -19.61
N SER A 172 10.41 -7.16 -20.89
CA SER A 172 11.30 -6.47 -21.83
C SER A 172 11.67 -5.04 -21.42
N SER A 173 10.83 -4.37 -20.62
CA SER A 173 11.14 -3.02 -20.10
C SER A 173 12.13 -3.02 -18.93
N TRP A 174 12.37 -4.18 -18.31
CA TRP A 174 13.29 -4.30 -17.17
C TRP A 174 14.70 -4.61 -17.66
N ASP A 175 15.69 -3.92 -17.09
CA ASP A 175 17.10 -4.17 -17.37
C ASP A 175 17.49 -5.64 -17.18
N ASP A 176 18.46 -6.08 -17.97
CA ASP A 176 19.07 -7.41 -17.83
C ASP A 176 20.16 -7.35 -16.75
N ASP A 177 19.74 -7.61 -15.50
CA ASP A 177 20.62 -7.68 -14.34
C ASP A 177 20.34 -8.92 -13.48
N SER A 178 21.34 -9.32 -12.69
CA SER A 178 21.27 -10.56 -11.89
C SER A 178 20.13 -10.60 -10.89
N VAL A 179 19.62 -9.44 -10.47
CA VAL A 179 18.54 -9.34 -9.47
C VAL A 179 17.19 -9.41 -10.17
N ARG A 180 16.96 -8.52 -11.14
CA ARG A 180 15.69 -8.33 -11.86
C ARG A 180 15.34 -9.50 -12.78
N ASN A 181 16.34 -10.23 -13.29
CA ASN A 181 16.10 -11.42 -14.11
C ASN A 181 15.23 -12.49 -13.44
N SER A 182 15.28 -12.59 -12.10
CA SER A 182 14.43 -13.52 -11.35
C SER A 182 12.94 -13.15 -11.33
N TYR A 183 12.59 -11.93 -11.76
CA TYR A 183 11.22 -11.41 -11.84
C TYR A 183 10.68 -11.40 -13.27
N LYS A 184 11.44 -11.87 -14.26
CA LYS A 184 11.09 -11.78 -15.68
C LYS A 184 10.43 -13.07 -16.18
N ALA A 185 9.45 -12.89 -17.06
CA ALA A 185 8.87 -13.92 -17.92
C ALA A 185 9.00 -13.45 -19.39
N ASP A 186 8.30 -14.11 -20.31
CA ASP A 186 8.10 -13.54 -21.64
C ASP A 186 6.96 -12.51 -21.63
N ASP A 187 7.01 -11.53 -22.54
CA ASP A 187 6.03 -10.43 -22.57
C ASP A 187 4.60 -10.91 -22.83
N GLN A 188 4.46 -12.04 -23.55
CA GLN A 188 3.17 -12.67 -23.81
C GLN A 188 2.55 -13.22 -22.51
N THR A 189 3.36 -13.86 -21.69
CA THR A 189 2.99 -14.38 -20.36
C THR A 189 2.67 -13.23 -19.42
N ASP A 190 3.49 -12.17 -19.42
CA ASP A 190 3.21 -10.99 -18.61
C ASP A 190 1.84 -10.41 -18.94
N LEU A 191 1.54 -10.21 -20.23
CA LEU A 191 0.27 -9.68 -20.66
C LEU A 191 -0.89 -10.63 -20.30
N GLU A 192 -0.72 -11.95 -20.48
CA GLU A 192 -1.71 -12.96 -20.08
C GLU A 192 -2.04 -12.87 -18.58
N HIS A 193 -1.03 -12.70 -17.73
CA HIS A 193 -1.24 -12.58 -16.27
C HIS A 193 -1.87 -11.23 -15.90
N TRP A 194 -1.37 -10.13 -16.45
CA TRP A 194 -1.93 -8.81 -16.15
C TRP A 194 -3.39 -8.69 -16.59
N LEU A 195 -3.74 -9.25 -17.74
CA LEU A 195 -5.12 -9.31 -18.23
C LEU A 195 -6.05 -10.17 -17.36
N ASN A 196 -5.58 -10.94 -16.40
CA ASN A 196 -6.47 -11.64 -15.47
C ASN A 196 -6.95 -10.74 -14.32
N PHE A 197 -6.31 -9.59 -14.08
CA PHE A 197 -6.74 -8.66 -13.04
C PHE A 197 -7.87 -7.75 -13.54
N PRO A 198 -9.03 -7.69 -12.86
CA PRO A 198 -10.08 -6.73 -13.18
C PRO A 198 -9.60 -5.28 -13.12
N ALA A 199 -8.71 -4.96 -12.17
CA ALA A 199 -8.11 -3.64 -12.02
C ALA A 199 -7.31 -3.24 -13.27
N PHE A 200 -6.52 -4.16 -13.84
CA PHE A 200 -5.78 -3.90 -15.07
C PHE A 200 -6.73 -3.66 -16.24
N LYS A 201 -7.78 -4.49 -16.38
CA LYS A 201 -8.80 -4.28 -17.42
C LYS A 201 -9.51 -2.93 -17.29
N GLN A 202 -9.82 -2.51 -16.06
CA GLN A 202 -10.47 -1.22 -15.82
C GLN A 202 -9.58 -0.03 -16.20
N LEU A 203 -8.26 -0.15 -16.02
CA LEU A 203 -7.33 0.92 -16.37
C LEU A 203 -7.07 1.00 -17.87
N PHE A 204 -6.89 -0.15 -18.55
CA PHE A 204 -6.38 -0.18 -19.93
C PHE A 204 -7.39 -0.60 -21.00
N LEU A 205 -8.53 -1.20 -20.63
CA LEU A 205 -9.60 -1.62 -21.57
C LEU A 205 -10.91 -0.85 -21.42
N ALA A 206 -11.12 -0.11 -20.32
CA ALA A 206 -12.34 0.67 -20.15
C ALA A 206 -12.34 1.87 -21.10
N SER A 207 -13.02 1.71 -22.23
CA SER A 207 -13.20 2.72 -23.26
C SER A 207 -14.27 3.74 -22.85
N ASP A 208 -13.96 4.63 -21.90
CA ASP A 208 -14.74 5.85 -21.76
C ASP A 208 -14.20 6.88 -22.76
N ALA A 209 -14.95 7.07 -23.84
CA ALA A 209 -14.61 7.89 -25.01
C ALA A 209 -14.43 9.40 -24.76
N GLN A 210 -14.28 9.82 -23.50
CA GLN A 210 -14.13 11.22 -23.08
C GLN A 210 -12.69 11.58 -22.66
N ASP A 211 -11.80 10.60 -22.50
CA ASP A 211 -10.46 10.82 -21.95
C ASP A 211 -9.40 10.22 -22.89
N SER A 212 -9.06 10.96 -23.95
CA SER A 212 -8.15 10.48 -25.02
C SER A 212 -6.69 10.32 -24.58
N ASP A 213 -6.37 10.65 -23.33
CA ASP A 213 -5.01 10.64 -22.79
C ASP A 213 -4.74 9.41 -21.89
N ARG A 214 -5.73 8.51 -21.73
CA ARG A 214 -5.55 7.30 -20.94
C ARG A 214 -4.76 6.24 -21.72
N PRO A 215 -3.76 5.60 -21.08
CA PRO A 215 -3.01 4.54 -21.72
C PRO A 215 -3.91 3.33 -22.02
N THR A 216 -3.73 2.76 -23.19
CA THR A 216 -4.40 1.56 -23.67
C THR A 216 -3.51 0.34 -23.52
N VAL A 217 -4.08 -0.85 -23.70
CA VAL A 217 -3.28 -2.10 -23.77
C VAL A 217 -2.23 -2.04 -24.88
N ASN A 218 -2.53 -1.38 -26.00
CA ASN A 218 -1.55 -1.24 -27.09
C ASN A 218 -0.36 -0.38 -26.64
N ASP A 219 -0.58 0.66 -25.84
CA ASP A 219 0.51 1.46 -25.29
C ASP A 219 1.40 0.64 -24.35
N VAL A 220 0.82 -0.33 -23.62
CA VAL A 220 1.61 -1.27 -22.80
C VAL A 220 2.45 -2.19 -23.69
N ILE A 221 1.88 -2.72 -24.76
CA ILE A 221 2.57 -3.61 -25.72
C ILE A 221 3.69 -2.88 -26.45
N GLU A 222 3.47 -1.63 -26.83
CA GLU A 222 4.44 -0.79 -27.53
C GLU A 222 5.50 -0.18 -26.57
N GLY A 223 5.33 -0.34 -25.26
CA GLY A 223 6.21 0.27 -24.25
C GLY A 223 6.02 1.78 -24.10
N ASN A 224 4.95 2.34 -24.66
CA ASN A 224 4.60 3.77 -24.60
C ASN A 224 3.64 4.11 -23.44
N CYS A 225 3.28 3.13 -22.61
CA CYS A 225 2.32 3.30 -21.53
C CYS A 225 2.82 4.24 -20.45
N LYS A 226 2.29 5.47 -20.43
CA LYS A 226 2.51 6.46 -19.37
C LYS A 226 1.73 6.13 -18.11
N PHE A 227 2.29 5.26 -17.27
CA PHE A 227 1.78 4.99 -15.92
C PHE A 227 2.47 5.89 -14.88
N GLU A 228 2.38 7.21 -15.11
CA GLU A 228 2.94 8.22 -14.21
C GLU A 228 2.17 8.29 -12.90
N ASP A 229 2.84 8.71 -11.84
CA ASP A 229 2.25 8.87 -10.50
C ASP A 229 1.47 7.64 -10.01
N TYR A 230 2.05 6.45 -10.19
CA TYR A 230 1.43 5.17 -9.80
C TYR A 230 0.97 5.11 -8.33
N LEU A 231 1.57 5.95 -7.46
CA LEU A 231 1.20 6.09 -6.05
C LEU A 231 -0.08 6.89 -5.84
N GLU A 232 -0.46 7.76 -6.76
CA GLU A 232 -1.74 8.49 -6.75
C GLU A 232 -2.89 7.66 -7.33
N GLN A 233 -2.56 6.57 -8.03
CA GLN A 233 -3.54 5.65 -8.59
C GLN A 233 -4.13 4.73 -7.51
N ARG A 234 -5.39 4.33 -7.68
CA ARG A 234 -6.03 3.40 -6.72
C ARG A 234 -5.30 2.06 -6.60
N TYR A 235 -4.74 1.57 -7.69
CA TYR A 235 -4.13 0.24 -7.76
C TYR A 235 -2.62 0.34 -7.96
N ILE A 236 -1.86 -0.32 -7.09
CA ILE A 236 -0.41 -0.48 -7.22
C ILE A 236 -0.13 -1.89 -7.72
N PHE A 237 0.55 -1.99 -8.86
CA PHE A 237 0.99 -3.26 -9.43
C PHE A 237 2.41 -3.57 -8.94
N MET A 238 2.70 -4.83 -8.62
CA MET A 238 3.99 -5.25 -8.09
C MET A 238 4.36 -6.66 -8.61
N ARG A 239 5.63 -7.00 -8.54
CA ARG A 239 6.13 -8.38 -8.69
C ARG A 239 6.82 -8.81 -7.40
N TRP A 240 6.42 -9.92 -6.80
CA TRP A 240 7.00 -10.45 -5.56
C TRP A 240 7.81 -11.71 -5.86
N LYS A 241 9.05 -11.79 -5.37
CA LYS A 241 9.92 -12.97 -5.53
C LYS A 241 10.38 -13.44 -4.17
N GLU A 242 10.06 -14.69 -3.86
CA GLU A 242 10.62 -15.42 -2.72
C GLU A 242 12.10 -15.73 -2.99
N LYS A 243 12.95 -15.54 -1.98
CA LYS A 243 14.41 -15.70 -2.08
C LYS A 243 14.91 -16.92 -1.33
N PHE A 244 14.53 -17.07 -0.06
CA PHE A 244 15.02 -18.15 0.80
C PHE A 244 14.04 -18.47 1.93
N LEU A 245 14.22 -19.65 2.54
CA LEU A 245 13.43 -20.12 3.68
C LEU A 245 13.86 -19.48 4.99
N VAL A 246 12.92 -19.31 5.91
CA VAL A 246 13.15 -18.79 7.26
C VAL A 246 12.66 -19.84 8.25
N PRO A 247 13.44 -20.19 9.29
CA PRO A 247 14.64 -19.51 9.78
C PRO A 247 15.96 -19.89 9.09
N ASP A 248 15.98 -20.95 8.29
CA ASP A 248 17.22 -21.48 7.70
C ASP A 248 17.32 -21.15 6.21
N ALA A 249 18.10 -20.12 5.91
CA ALA A 249 18.33 -19.64 4.55
C ALA A 249 19.24 -20.56 3.72
N MET A 250 19.88 -21.57 4.33
CA MET A 250 20.78 -22.49 3.65
C MET A 250 20.05 -23.71 3.06
N ILE A 251 18.75 -23.85 3.34
CA ILE A 251 17.93 -24.91 2.77
C ILE A 251 17.45 -24.45 1.40
N ASP A 252 17.97 -25.10 0.35
CA ASP A 252 17.69 -24.74 -1.05
C ASP A 252 16.33 -25.26 -1.56
N GLY A 253 15.54 -25.96 -0.75
CA GLY A 253 14.24 -26.44 -1.19
C GLY A 253 13.45 -27.22 -0.15
N VAL A 254 12.16 -27.39 -0.43
CA VAL A 254 11.24 -28.18 0.40
C VAL A 254 10.74 -29.36 -0.43
N ALA A 255 10.78 -30.56 0.14
CA ALA A 255 10.27 -31.73 -0.57
C ALA A 255 8.79 -31.57 -0.93
N GLY A 256 8.48 -31.51 -2.23
CA GLY A 256 7.11 -31.34 -2.74
C GLY A 256 6.63 -29.90 -2.83
N ALA A 257 7.52 -28.90 -2.69
CA ALA A 257 7.21 -27.49 -2.92
C ALA A 257 8.41 -26.76 -3.53
N SER A 258 8.13 -25.74 -4.35
CA SER A 258 9.15 -24.84 -4.92
C SER A 258 8.68 -23.40 -4.79
N TYR A 259 9.65 -22.50 -4.59
CA TYR A 259 9.47 -21.04 -4.55
C TYR A 259 10.30 -20.35 -5.65
N ASP A 260 10.66 -21.08 -6.71
CA ASP A 260 11.50 -20.59 -7.81
C ASP A 260 10.80 -19.55 -8.68
N GLY A 261 9.46 -19.61 -8.74
CA GLY A 261 8.62 -18.62 -9.40
C GLY A 261 8.52 -17.28 -8.68
N PHE A 262 7.62 -16.43 -9.17
CA PHE A 262 7.28 -15.12 -8.62
C PHE A 262 5.78 -14.86 -8.72
N TYR A 263 5.29 -13.82 -8.06
CA TYR A 263 3.88 -13.44 -8.07
C TYR A 263 3.69 -12.12 -8.81
N TYR A 264 2.72 -12.08 -9.71
CA TYR A 264 2.10 -10.83 -10.16
C TYR A 264 1.12 -10.38 -9.09
N ILE A 265 1.21 -9.12 -8.67
CA ILE A 265 0.47 -8.59 -7.53
C ILE A 265 -0.24 -7.30 -7.90
N VAL A 266 -1.47 -7.15 -7.42
CA VAL A 266 -2.23 -5.90 -7.43
C VAL A 266 -2.68 -5.59 -6.01
N HIS A 267 -2.33 -4.39 -5.54
CA HIS A 267 -2.75 -3.86 -4.26
C HIS A 267 -3.77 -2.73 -4.47
N ASP A 268 -4.93 -2.83 -3.82
CA ASP A 268 -5.93 -1.75 -3.78
C ASP A 268 -5.66 -0.84 -2.58
N GLN A 269 -5.21 0.39 -2.84
CA GLN A 269 -4.85 1.35 -1.80
C GLN A 269 -6.03 1.79 -0.92
N VAL A 270 -7.27 1.66 -1.41
CA VAL A 270 -8.48 2.07 -0.69
C VAL A 270 -8.93 0.99 0.29
N THR A 271 -8.98 -0.27 -0.16
CA THR A 271 -9.46 -1.39 0.66
C THR A 271 -8.34 -2.10 1.43
N GLY A 272 -7.10 -1.94 0.97
CA GLY A 272 -5.94 -2.65 1.46
C GLY A 272 -5.82 -4.09 0.94
N ASN A 273 -6.73 -4.55 0.08
CA ASN A 273 -6.69 -5.91 -0.42
C ASN A 273 -5.50 -6.13 -1.37
N ILE A 274 -4.96 -7.34 -1.35
CA ILE A 274 -3.92 -7.79 -2.27
C ILE A 274 -4.46 -8.98 -3.04
N GLN A 275 -4.38 -8.89 -4.36
CA GLN A 275 -4.68 -9.99 -5.28
C GLN A 275 -3.41 -10.35 -6.03
N GLY A 276 -3.22 -11.61 -6.35
CA GLY A 276 -2.07 -12.03 -7.13
C GLY A 276 -2.25 -13.35 -7.87
N PHE A 277 -1.29 -13.62 -8.75
CA PHE A 277 -1.14 -14.90 -9.42
C PHE A 277 0.32 -15.34 -9.35
N TYR A 278 0.54 -16.55 -8.87
CA TYR A 278 1.86 -17.18 -8.93
C TYR A 278 2.18 -17.63 -10.35
N TYR A 279 3.41 -17.42 -10.76
CA TYR A 279 3.94 -17.87 -12.03
C TYR A 279 5.28 -18.59 -11.84
N HIS A 280 5.34 -19.78 -12.41
CA HIS A 280 6.56 -20.52 -12.69
C HIS A 280 6.33 -21.33 -13.98
N ARG A 281 7.35 -21.51 -14.81
CA ARG A 281 7.22 -22.15 -16.14
C ARG A 281 6.62 -23.56 -16.05
N ASP A 282 6.99 -24.31 -15.02
CA ASP A 282 6.61 -25.71 -14.83
C ASP A 282 5.46 -25.91 -13.82
N ALA A 283 4.88 -24.82 -13.30
CA ALA A 283 3.80 -24.90 -12.31
C ALA A 283 2.41 -24.81 -12.97
N GLU A 284 1.38 -25.21 -12.22
CA GLU A 284 -0.01 -24.95 -12.59
C GLU A 284 -0.21 -23.43 -12.77
N LYS A 285 -0.79 -23.03 -13.91
CA LYS A 285 -1.04 -21.62 -14.21
C LYS A 285 -2.12 -21.03 -13.29
N PHE A 286 -2.00 -19.73 -13.04
CA PHE A 286 -3.02 -18.92 -12.36
C PHE A 286 -3.38 -19.39 -10.94
N GLN A 287 -2.38 -19.87 -10.18
CA GLN A 287 -2.60 -20.08 -8.75
C GLN A 287 -2.85 -18.73 -8.09
N GLN A 288 -4.06 -18.54 -7.59
CA GLN A 288 -4.54 -17.25 -7.15
C GLN A 288 -4.12 -17.00 -5.70
N LEU A 289 -3.66 -15.78 -5.42
CA LEU A 289 -3.36 -15.28 -4.09
C LEU A 289 -4.38 -14.19 -3.74
N GLU A 290 -5.06 -14.34 -2.60
CA GLU A 290 -6.01 -13.36 -2.09
C GLU A 290 -5.68 -13.04 -0.64
N LEU A 291 -5.36 -11.79 -0.33
CA LEU A 291 -5.02 -11.36 1.02
C LEU A 291 -5.80 -10.11 1.42
N VAL A 292 -6.19 -10.05 2.68
CA VAL A 292 -6.82 -8.90 3.31
C VAL A 292 -5.95 -8.36 4.45
N PRO A 293 -5.99 -7.06 4.76
CA PRO A 293 -5.25 -6.50 5.89
C PRO A 293 -5.59 -7.20 7.20
N SER A 294 -4.56 -7.63 7.93
CA SER A 294 -4.68 -8.28 9.23
C SER A 294 -4.26 -7.33 10.34
N TYR A 295 -5.22 -6.97 11.20
CA TYR A 295 -4.99 -6.10 12.36
C TYR A 295 -4.50 -6.86 13.60
N LYS A 296 -4.30 -8.19 13.50
CA LYS A 296 -3.79 -8.99 14.62
C LYS A 296 -2.40 -8.54 15.10
N SER A 297 -1.62 -7.90 14.22
CA SER A 297 -0.31 -7.31 14.57
C SER A 297 -0.40 -5.85 15.08
N LEU A 298 -1.57 -5.22 14.99
CA LEU A 298 -1.82 -3.83 15.43
C LEU A 298 -2.48 -3.76 16.81
N SER A 299 -2.78 -4.91 17.44
CA SER A 299 -3.53 -4.95 18.70
C SER A 299 -2.77 -4.44 19.92
N ASN A 300 -1.49 -4.05 19.76
CA ASN A 300 -0.74 -3.26 20.73
C ASN A 300 0.21 -2.33 19.95
N CYS A 301 0.32 -1.07 20.41
CA CYS A 301 1.40 -0.11 20.14
C CYS A 301 1.17 0.99 19.09
N SER A 302 1.18 2.22 19.62
CA SER A 302 1.95 3.39 19.17
C SER A 302 2.89 3.20 17.95
N ASN A 303 2.95 4.25 17.11
CA ASN A 303 3.89 4.29 15.99
C ASN A 303 5.33 4.20 16.51
N CYS A 304 6.05 3.13 16.15
CA CYS A 304 7.48 3.00 16.41
C CYS A 304 8.15 2.57 15.12
N THR A 305 9.06 3.43 14.65
CA THR A 305 9.77 3.27 13.37
C THR A 305 11.23 2.93 13.63
N PHE A 306 11.93 2.52 12.58
CA PHE A 306 13.39 2.38 12.57
C PHE A 306 13.92 3.03 11.29
N GLU A 307 15.19 3.37 11.30
CA GLU A 307 15.91 3.92 10.16
C GLU A 307 17.24 3.19 10.05
N PHE A 308 17.64 2.83 8.84
CA PHE A 308 18.98 2.30 8.61
C PHE A 308 19.99 3.46 8.69
N ALA A 309 21.10 3.24 9.39
CA ALA A 309 22.16 4.22 9.55
C ALA A 309 23.01 4.37 8.29
#